data_AF-A0A1Q9PB31-F1
#
_entry.id   AF-A0A1Q9PB31-F1
#
_cell.length_a   1.000
_cell.length_b   1.000
_cell.length_c   1.000
_cell.angle_alpha   90.00
_cell.angle_beta   90.00
_cell.angle_gamma   90.00
#
_symmetry.space_group_name_H-M   'P 1'
#
loop_
_entity.id
_entity.type
_entity.pdbx_description
1 polymer ?
#
loop_
_entity_poly.entity_id
_entity_poly.type
_entity_poly.pdbx_seq_one_letter_code
_entity_poly.pdbx_strand_id
1 'polypeptide(L)'
;MGLLEYFLTTTDYSTPATEVIDMKRWLMDILACPVSDCRSELELEVFTSHNLEADGEDVEEIDEALITCPKCGRWYPVIDGIACMLPDNLRMDGKQRIEETAFLEKWKSRIASDIIENGIPFNLSSKD
;
A
#
# COMPACT_ATOMS: atom_id res chain seq x y z
N MET A 1 -28.57 -25.13 -42.52
CA MET A 1 -27.14 -25.05 -42.14
C MET A 1 -26.95 -23.68 -41.53
N GLY A 2 -26.99 -23.63 -40.19
CA GLY A 2 -26.95 -22.38 -39.43
C GLY A 2 -25.53 -21.83 -39.38
N LEU A 3 -25.38 -20.58 -39.82
CA LEU A 3 -24.20 -19.76 -39.58
C LEU A 3 -24.26 -19.34 -38.11
N LEU A 4 -23.49 -20.01 -37.26
CA LEU A 4 -23.09 -19.49 -35.96
C LEU A 4 -22.03 -18.42 -36.22
N GLU A 5 -22.47 -17.19 -36.48
CA GLU A 5 -21.63 -16.01 -36.33
C GLU A 5 -21.39 -15.83 -34.83
N TYR A 6 -20.28 -16.41 -34.38
CA TYR A 6 -19.72 -16.16 -33.06
C TYR A 6 -19.26 -14.70 -33.06
N PHE A 7 -20.13 -13.80 -32.59
CA PHE A 7 -19.77 -12.43 -32.25
C PHE A 7 -18.70 -12.48 -31.17
N LEU A 8 -17.43 -12.50 -31.59
CA LEU A 8 -16.33 -12.00 -30.80
C LEU A 8 -16.58 -10.50 -30.66
N THR A 9 -17.33 -10.09 -29.64
CA THR A 9 -17.32 -8.72 -29.18
C THR A 9 -15.87 -8.45 -28.77
N THR A 10 -15.17 -7.73 -29.63
CA THR A 10 -13.89 -7.11 -29.33
C THR A 10 -14.04 -6.40 -28.00
N THR A 11 -13.42 -6.92 -26.95
CA THR A 11 -13.13 -6.13 -25.76
C THR A 11 -12.21 -5.03 -26.23
N ASP A 12 -12.78 -3.85 -26.49
CA ASP A 12 -12.04 -2.62 -26.73
C ASP A 12 -11.29 -2.33 -25.42
N TYR A 13 -10.05 -2.83 -25.33
CA TYR A 13 -9.08 -2.47 -24.30
C TYR A 13 -8.58 -1.06 -24.61
N SER A 14 -9.47 -0.08 -24.52
CA SER A 14 -9.17 1.34 -24.56
C SER A 14 -9.41 1.95 -23.18
N THR A 15 -8.96 1.27 -22.12
CA THR A 15 -8.80 1.91 -20.81
C THR A 15 -7.65 2.93 -20.92
N PRO A 16 -7.88 4.23 -20.65
CA PRO A 16 -6.79 5.18 -20.57
C PRO A 16 -5.81 4.73 -19.47
N ALA A 17 -4.51 4.92 -19.70
CA ALA A 17 -3.41 4.48 -18.85
C ALA A 17 -3.30 5.23 -17.49
N THR A 18 -4.42 5.64 -16.91
CA THR A 18 -4.47 6.56 -15.75
C THR A 18 -5.43 6.14 -14.64
N GLU A 19 -6.10 5.00 -14.72
CA GLU A 19 -6.81 4.45 -13.55
C GLU A 19 -5.88 3.48 -12.81
N VAL A 20 -4.91 4.04 -12.10
CA VAL A 20 -4.23 3.31 -11.03
C VAL A 20 -5.27 3.16 -9.92
N ILE A 21 -5.56 1.92 -9.51
CA ILE A 21 -6.49 1.67 -8.42
C ILE A 21 -5.70 1.85 -7.13
N ASP A 22 -5.99 2.93 -6.40
CA ASP A 22 -5.27 3.27 -5.18
C ASP A 22 -5.91 2.62 -3.93
N MET A 23 -5.28 2.77 -2.76
CA MET A 23 -5.76 2.10 -1.55
C MET A 23 -7.05 2.74 -1.05
N LYS A 24 -8.14 1.99 -1.03
CA LYS A 24 -9.40 2.46 -0.43
C LYS A 24 -9.32 2.47 1.10
N ARG A 25 -9.82 3.53 1.73
CA ARG A 25 -9.77 3.68 3.21
C ARG A 25 -10.46 2.55 3.98
N TRP A 26 -11.58 2.03 3.47
CA TRP A 26 -12.32 0.91 4.10
C TRP A 26 -11.49 -0.37 4.22
N LEU A 27 -10.39 -0.51 3.45
CA LEU A 27 -9.49 -1.65 3.59
C LEU A 27 -8.95 -1.76 5.03
N MET A 28 -8.80 -0.64 5.75
CA MET A 28 -8.39 -0.63 7.16
C MET A 28 -9.41 -1.30 8.10
N ASP A 29 -10.69 -1.42 7.70
CA ASP A 29 -11.72 -2.09 8.50
C ASP A 29 -11.56 -3.62 8.51
N ILE A 30 -10.83 -4.16 7.52
CA ILE A 30 -10.59 -5.60 7.36
C ILE A 30 -9.14 -6.02 7.54
N LEU A 31 -8.18 -5.08 7.46
CA LEU A 31 -6.78 -5.36 7.69
C LEU A 31 -6.47 -5.58 9.17
N ALA A 32 -5.55 -6.50 9.42
CA ALA A 32 -4.96 -6.74 10.73
C ALA A 32 -3.46 -7.00 10.55
N CYS A 33 -2.69 -6.83 11.62
CA CYS A 33 -1.25 -7.11 11.57
C CYS A 33 -0.99 -8.53 11.01
N PRO A 34 -0.18 -8.68 9.94
CA PRO A 34 0.02 -9.95 9.26
C PRO A 34 0.86 -10.95 10.06
N VAL A 35 1.54 -10.49 11.12
CA VAL A 35 2.32 -11.36 12.01
C VAL A 35 1.38 -12.32 12.74
N SER A 36 1.66 -13.63 12.60
CA SER A 36 0.79 -14.73 13.05
C SER A 36 0.36 -14.60 14.51
N ASP A 37 1.27 -14.19 15.38
CA ASP A 37 1.07 -14.14 16.83
C ASP A 37 0.66 -12.74 17.31
N CYS A 38 0.57 -11.77 16.39
CA CYS A 38 0.17 -10.39 16.69
C CYS A 38 -1.31 -10.17 16.40
N ARG A 39 -1.71 -10.27 15.12
CA ARG A 39 -3.08 -10.10 14.59
C ARG A 39 -3.86 -8.91 15.16
N SER A 40 -3.18 -7.87 15.62
CA SER A 40 -3.81 -6.72 16.28
C SER A 40 -4.20 -5.64 15.29
N GLU A 41 -4.99 -4.68 15.77
CA GLU A 41 -5.40 -3.49 15.04
C GLU A 41 -4.18 -2.69 14.54
N LEU A 42 -4.41 -1.99 13.44
CA LEU A 42 -3.42 -1.21 12.73
C LEU A 42 -3.83 0.26 12.73
N GLU A 43 -2.84 1.15 12.79
CA GLU A 43 -3.02 2.58 12.65
C GLU A 43 -2.54 3.01 11.26
N LEU A 44 -3.13 4.08 10.72
CA LEU A 44 -2.85 4.61 9.38
C LEU A 44 -2.53 6.09 9.45
N GLU A 45 -1.37 6.48 8.93
CA GLU A 45 -1.01 7.87 8.68
C GLU A 45 -0.96 8.13 7.17
N VAL A 46 -1.86 8.98 6.66
CA VAL A 46 -1.93 9.30 5.22
C VAL A 46 -0.96 10.43 4.87
N PHE A 47 -0.14 10.20 3.84
CA PHE A 47 0.79 11.19 3.32
C PHE A 47 0.25 11.92 2.11
N THR A 48 -0.31 11.18 1.15
CA THR A 48 -1.04 11.72 -0.01
C THR A 48 -2.29 10.88 -0.27
N SER A 49 -3.33 11.56 -0.72
CA SER A 49 -4.58 10.96 -1.20
C SER A 49 -5.22 11.88 -2.21
N HIS A 50 -6.13 11.33 -3.01
CA HIS A 50 -6.97 12.08 -3.92
C HIS A 50 -8.42 11.61 -3.82
N ASN A 51 -9.36 12.43 -4.30
CA ASN A 51 -10.77 12.06 -4.36
C ASN A 51 -11.17 11.73 -5.79
N LEU A 52 -12.02 10.73 -5.94
CA LEU A 52 -12.65 10.33 -7.19
C LEU A 52 -14.17 10.31 -7.01
N GLU A 53 -14.90 10.71 -8.05
CA GLU A 53 -16.34 10.50 -8.10
C GLU A 53 -16.64 9.05 -8.51
N ALA A 54 -17.27 8.29 -7.62
CA ALA A 54 -17.74 6.94 -7.87
C ALA A 54 -19.22 6.83 -7.48
N ASP A 55 -20.07 6.38 -8.41
CA ASP A 55 -21.52 6.27 -8.21
C ASP A 55 -22.21 7.56 -7.69
N GLY A 56 -21.64 8.73 -8.01
CA GLY A 56 -22.16 10.03 -7.58
C GLY A 56 -21.75 10.44 -6.17
N GLU A 57 -20.78 9.74 -5.57
CA GLU A 57 -20.19 10.05 -4.26
C GLU A 57 -18.69 10.35 -4.41
N ASP A 58 -18.19 11.32 -3.63
CA ASP A 58 -16.75 11.59 -3.50
C ASP A 58 -16.12 10.53 -2.60
N VAL A 59 -15.21 9.73 -3.17
CA VAL A 59 -14.48 8.66 -2.47
C VAL A 59 -13.00 9.01 -2.42
N GLU A 60 -12.40 8.94 -1.22
CA GLU A 60 -10.96 9.10 -1.03
C GLU A 60 -10.22 7.82 -1.39
N GLU A 61 -9.23 7.93 -2.28
CA GLU A 61 -8.23 6.90 -2.55
C GLU A 61 -6.86 7.37 -2.05
N ILE A 62 -6.14 6.47 -1.36
CA ILE A 62 -4.88 6.74 -0.69
C ILE A 62 -3.73 6.28 -1.59
N ASP A 63 -2.87 7.21 -2.02
CA ASP A 63 -1.69 6.87 -2.85
C ASP A 63 -0.51 6.47 -1.96
N GLU A 64 -0.23 7.25 -0.91
CA GLU A 64 0.90 7.02 -0.01
C GLU A 64 0.50 7.20 1.45
N ALA A 65 0.84 6.22 2.27
CA ALA A 65 0.55 6.21 3.69
C ALA A 65 1.49 5.28 4.45
N LEU A 66 1.55 5.43 5.77
CA LEU A 66 2.25 4.53 6.67
C LEU A 66 1.24 3.81 7.55
N ILE A 67 1.23 2.49 7.48
CA ILE A 67 0.47 1.63 8.38
C ILE A 67 1.41 1.16 9.49
N THR A 68 0.99 1.26 10.74
CA THR A 68 1.78 0.82 11.90
C THR A 68 0.98 -0.14 12.78
N CYS A 69 1.67 -1.07 13.43
CA CYS A 69 1.06 -1.92 14.45
C CYS A 69 1.56 -1.49 15.84
N PRO A 70 0.72 -0.88 16.69
CA PRO A 70 1.14 -0.42 18.02
C PRO A 70 1.53 -1.56 18.97
N LYS A 71 1.07 -2.80 18.70
CA LYS A 71 1.42 -3.96 19.52
C LYS A 71 2.83 -4.51 19.24
N CYS A 72 3.22 -4.62 17.97
CA CYS A 72 4.49 -5.27 17.60
C CYS A 72 5.54 -4.32 17.01
N GLY A 73 5.21 -3.03 16.84
CA GLY A 73 6.13 -1.99 16.37
C GLY A 73 6.49 -2.06 14.88
N ARG A 74 5.84 -2.95 14.11
CA ARG A 74 6.09 -3.04 12.66
C ARG A 74 5.38 -1.94 11.91
N TRP A 75 6.02 -1.49 10.85
CA TRP A 75 5.48 -0.54 9.90
C TRP A 75 5.35 -1.17 8.52
N TYR A 76 4.36 -0.75 7.75
CA TYR A 76 4.05 -1.20 6.39
C TYR A 76 3.68 0.02 5.55
N PRO A 77 4.37 0.31 4.45
CA PRO A 77 4.02 1.45 3.63
C PRO A 77 2.88 1.10 2.67
N VAL A 78 2.12 2.12 2.30
CA VAL A 78 1.28 2.15 1.10
C VAL A 78 2.08 2.91 0.05
N ILE A 79 2.41 2.23 -1.05
CA ILE A 79 3.22 2.79 -2.15
C ILE A 79 2.41 2.62 -3.43
N ASP A 80 2.15 3.72 -4.13
CA ASP A 80 1.30 3.76 -5.33
C ASP A 80 -0.03 3.03 -5.09
N GLY A 81 -0.64 3.29 -3.92
CA GLY A 81 -1.93 2.71 -3.54
C GLY A 81 -1.91 1.24 -3.12
N ILE A 82 -0.73 0.62 -3.04
CA ILE A 82 -0.59 -0.78 -2.65
C ILE A 82 -0.12 -0.88 -1.20
N ALA A 83 -0.94 -1.46 -0.32
CA ALA A 83 -0.55 -1.80 1.05
C ALA A 83 0.50 -2.94 1.06
N CYS A 84 1.77 -2.59 1.22
CA CYS A 84 2.89 -3.53 1.18
C CYS A 84 3.07 -4.27 2.51
N MET A 85 2.36 -5.40 2.68
CA MET A 85 2.31 -6.13 3.95
C MET A 85 3.05 -7.48 3.93
N LEU A 86 4.20 -7.56 3.25
CA LEU A 86 4.98 -8.79 3.20
C LEU A 86 5.58 -9.16 4.58
N PRO A 87 5.82 -10.46 4.84
CA PRO A 87 6.61 -10.92 5.98
C PRO A 87 8.01 -10.30 6.00
N ASP A 88 8.54 -10.05 7.21
CA ASP A 88 9.82 -9.38 7.43
C ASP A 88 10.98 -9.94 6.59
N ASN A 89 11.09 -11.27 6.50
CA ASN A 89 12.19 -11.92 5.76
C ASN A 89 12.16 -11.64 4.25
N LEU A 90 11.01 -11.26 3.69
CA LEU A 90 10.85 -10.89 2.27
C LEU A 90 10.99 -9.37 2.04
N ARG A 91 11.24 -8.59 3.10
CA ARG A 91 11.42 -7.13 3.06
C ARG A 91 12.88 -6.71 3.23
N MET A 92 13.79 -7.66 3.47
CA MET A 92 15.19 -7.37 3.75
C MET A 92 16.04 -7.15 2.49
N ASP A 93 15.55 -7.55 1.31
CA ASP A 93 16.25 -7.42 0.04
C ASP A 93 15.29 -7.17 -1.14
N GLY A 94 15.85 -7.15 -2.35
CA GLY A 94 15.09 -7.08 -3.60
C GLY A 94 14.36 -5.75 -3.82
N LYS A 95 13.36 -5.78 -4.72
CA LYS A 95 12.58 -4.60 -5.09
C LYS A 95 11.87 -4.00 -3.87
N GLN A 96 11.28 -4.85 -3.03
CA GLN A 96 10.55 -4.39 -1.84
C GLN A 96 11.45 -3.54 -0.95
N ARG A 97 12.65 -4.03 -0.60
CA ARG A 97 13.57 -3.27 0.26
C ARG A 97 13.96 -1.92 -0.35
N ILE A 98 14.19 -1.87 -1.65
CA ILE A 98 14.58 -0.65 -2.36
C ILE A 98 13.46 0.40 -2.30
N GLU A 99 12.24 0.02 -2.68
CA GLU A 99 11.08 0.94 -2.68
C GLU A 99 10.72 1.40 -1.26
N GLU A 100 10.74 0.49 -0.28
CA GLU A 100 10.48 0.83 1.12
C GLU A 100 11.55 1.77 1.70
N THR A 101 12.81 1.61 1.32
CA THR A 101 13.89 2.53 1.73
C THR A 101 13.69 3.91 1.10
N ALA A 102 13.34 3.98 -0.19
CA ALA A 102 13.03 5.24 -0.87
C ALA A 102 11.81 5.94 -0.25
N PHE A 103 10.78 5.17 0.12
CA PHE A 103 9.59 5.66 0.82
C PHE A 103 9.95 6.29 2.18
N LEU A 104 10.75 5.59 3.00
CA LEU A 104 11.20 6.13 4.28
C LEU A 104 12.01 7.42 4.12
N GLU A 105 12.90 7.50 3.12
CA GLU A 105 13.69 8.72 2.88
C GLU A 105 12.81 9.89 2.40
N LYS A 106 11.84 9.61 1.52
CA LYS A 106 10.89 10.62 1.02
C LYS A 106 10.06 11.23 2.15
N TRP A 107 9.56 10.39 3.07
CA TRP A 107 8.63 10.81 4.12
C TRP A 107 9.27 10.98 5.51
N LYS A 108 10.60 10.93 5.59
CA LYS A 108 11.39 10.97 6.83
C LYS A 108 11.02 12.09 7.80
N SER A 109 10.62 13.25 7.30
CA SER A 109 10.25 14.41 8.13
C SER A 109 8.87 14.30 8.78
N ARG A 110 8.00 13.42 8.28
CA ARG A 110 6.66 13.15 8.79
C ARG A 110 6.60 11.88 9.63
N ILE A 111 7.40 10.87 9.27
CA ILE A 111 7.48 9.60 10.00
C ILE A 111 8.10 9.80 11.39
N ALA A 112 7.51 9.15 12.40
CA ALA A 112 8.04 9.15 13.77
C ALA A 112 9.52 8.72 13.82
N SER A 113 10.34 9.44 14.60
CA SER A 113 11.79 9.20 14.67
C SER A 113 12.15 7.78 15.08
N ASP A 114 11.36 7.15 15.94
CA ASP A 114 11.58 5.76 16.36
C ASP A 114 11.49 4.76 15.19
N ILE A 115 10.64 5.00 14.20
CA ILE A 115 10.57 4.15 13.00
C ILE A 115 11.81 4.39 12.12
N ILE A 116 12.26 5.63 12.00
CA ILE A 116 13.46 6.00 11.23
C ILE A 116 14.73 5.43 11.86
N GLU A 117 14.78 5.32 13.19
CA GLU A 117 15.97 4.92 13.94
C GLU A 117 15.97 3.44 14.32
N ASN A 118 14.82 2.89 14.71
CA ASN A 118 14.66 1.56 15.32
C ASN A 118 13.55 0.72 14.66
N GLY A 119 13.00 1.17 13.52
CA GLY A 119 11.90 0.50 12.83
C GLY A 119 12.14 -1.00 12.56
N ILE A 120 11.04 -1.75 12.61
CA ILE A 120 10.98 -3.19 12.34
C ILE A 120 10.19 -3.39 11.04
N PRO A 121 10.70 -4.14 10.04
CA PRO A 121 11.87 -5.02 10.09
C PRO A 121 13.23 -4.34 9.89
N PHE A 122 13.24 -3.09 9.45
CA PHE A 122 14.46 -2.29 9.31
C PHE A 122 14.16 -0.79 9.43
N ASN A 123 15.22 0.00 9.37
CA ASN A 123 15.20 1.45 9.49
C ASN A 123 16.31 2.12 8.63
N LEU A 124 16.42 3.45 8.70
CA LEU A 124 17.40 4.24 7.95
C LEU A 124 18.70 4.55 8.72
N SER A 125 18.80 4.20 10.01
CA SER A 125 19.96 4.53 10.85
C SER A 125 21.15 3.62 10.59
N SER A 126 20.92 2.40 10.12
CA SER A 126 21.97 1.48 9.67
C SER A 126 22.52 1.94 8.31
N LYS A 127 23.49 2.85 8.35
CA LYS A 127 24.46 3.01 7.26
C LYS A 127 25.39 1.80 7.29
N ASP A 128 25.38 1.01 6.22
CA ASP A 128 26.51 0.14 5.87
C ASP A 128 27.77 0.98 5.58
#